data_AF-A0A382V0Q2-F1
#
_entry.id   AF-A0A382V0Q2-F1
#
_cell.length_a   1.000
_cell.length_b   1.000
_cell.length_c   1.000
_cell.angle_alpha   90.00
_cell.angle_beta   90.00
_cell.angle_gamma   90.00
#
_symmetry.space_group_name_H-M   'P 1'
#
loop_
_entity.id
_entity.type
_entity.pdbx_description
1 polymer ?
#
loop_
_entity_poly.entity_id
_entity_poly.type
_entity_poly.pdbx_seq_one_letter_code
_entity_poly.pdbx_strand_id
1 'polypeptide(L)'
;VDYWRFRPAAPRGVADRRCNVLKIEDAMTKDVFTLTSPDGQTTELPVRKGTTGPDVIDIGQLFAERGVFTYDPGFFSTGSCDSKITYINGKEGVLMYRGYRVEQLAEYSSFIEVAYLLLYGELPTANELS
;
A
#
# COMPACT_ATOMS: atom_id res chain seq x y z
N VAL A 1 -4.99 -6.33 17.30
CA VAL A 1 -5.71 -7.06 16.23
C VAL A 1 -7.16 -6.59 16.22
N ASP A 2 -7.41 -5.36 15.75
CA ASP A 2 -8.75 -4.75 15.83
C ASP A 2 -8.91 -3.49 14.95
N TYR A 3 -8.44 -3.53 13.69
CA TYR A 3 -8.48 -2.36 12.80
C TYR A 3 -9.61 -2.38 11.75
N TRP A 4 -10.47 -3.40 11.73
CA TRP A 4 -11.50 -3.56 10.69
C TRP A 4 -12.91 -3.72 11.25
N ARG A 5 -13.37 -2.78 12.08
CA ARG A 5 -14.79 -2.72 12.43
C ARG A 5 -15.61 -2.41 11.17
N PHE A 6 -16.36 -3.41 10.71
CA PHE A 6 -17.42 -3.33 9.71
C PHE A 6 -18.25 -2.04 9.92
N ARG A 7 -18.25 -1.15 8.92
CA ARG A 7 -19.23 -0.08 8.82
C ARG A 7 -20.15 -0.35 7.62
N PRO A 8 -21.47 -0.13 7.78
CA PRO A 8 -22.42 -0.30 6.68
C PRO A 8 -22.06 0.64 5.53
N ALA A 9 -22.39 0.22 4.31
CA ALA A 9 -22.17 1.01 3.10
C ALA A 9 -22.76 2.43 3.27
N ALA A 10 -21.94 3.45 3.02
CA ALA A 10 -22.43 4.82 2.99
C ALA A 10 -23.46 4.97 1.85
N PRO A 11 -24.57 5.69 2.06
CA PRO A 11 -25.58 5.88 1.02
C PRO A 11 -24.99 6.60 -0.20
N ARG A 12 -25.55 6.33 -1.39
CA ARG A 12 -25.18 6.98 -2.66
C ARG A 12 -25.05 8.50 -2.47
N GLY A 13 -23.90 9.06 -2.83
CA GLY A 13 -23.60 10.49 -2.69
C GLY A 13 -22.98 10.90 -1.34
N VAL A 14 -22.81 9.98 -0.39
CA VAL A 14 -21.99 10.20 0.79
C VAL A 14 -20.65 9.51 0.55
N ALA A 15 -19.70 10.26 -0.01
CA ALA A 15 -18.30 9.89 0.09
C ALA A 15 -18.01 9.73 1.59
N ASP A 16 -17.83 8.50 2.05
CA ASP A 16 -17.18 8.26 3.33
C ASP A 16 -15.74 8.77 3.17
N ARG A 17 -15.56 10.06 3.47
CA ARG A 17 -14.34 10.83 3.28
C ARG A 17 -13.17 10.36 4.17
N ARG A 18 -13.27 9.17 4.77
CA ARG A 18 -12.27 8.62 5.69
C ARG A 18 -12.12 7.11 5.56
N CYS A 19 -11.93 6.61 4.35
CA CYS A 19 -11.08 5.42 4.19
C CYS A 19 -9.68 5.93 3.81
N ASN A 20 -8.83 6.13 4.82
CA ASN A 20 -7.47 6.60 4.62
C ASN A 20 -6.72 5.60 3.74
N VAL A 21 -6.54 5.96 2.47
CA VAL A 21 -5.68 5.24 1.53
C VAL A 21 -4.26 5.21 2.05
N LEU A 22 -3.61 4.07 1.83
CA LEU A 22 -2.18 3.83 1.85
C LEU A 22 -1.34 5.10 1.65
N LYS A 23 -1.03 5.78 2.74
CA LYS A 23 0.22 6.53 2.86
C LYS A 23 1.26 5.50 3.31
N ILE A 24 2.29 5.27 2.49
CA ILE A 24 3.59 5.21 3.14
C ILE A 24 3.71 6.57 3.82
N GLU A 25 3.53 6.59 5.13
CA GLU A 25 4.06 7.71 5.88
C GLU A 25 5.56 7.64 5.57
N ASP A 26 6.14 8.70 5.00
CA ASP A 26 7.61 8.87 4.97
C ASP A 26 8.18 9.02 6.40
N ALA A 27 7.50 8.47 7.40
CA ALA A 27 8.01 8.13 8.69
C ALA A 27 8.91 6.91 8.50
N MET A 28 10.17 7.16 8.18
CA MET A 28 11.26 6.25 8.56
C MET A 28 11.05 5.93 10.04
N THR A 29 10.58 4.71 10.32
CA THR A 29 10.45 4.27 11.69
C THR A 29 11.85 4.07 12.26
N LYS A 30 12.02 4.24 13.58
CA LYS A 30 13.29 3.90 14.25
C LYS A 30 13.60 2.40 14.23
N ASP A 31 12.70 1.60 13.69
CA ASP A 31 12.84 0.17 13.55
C ASP A 31 13.86 -0.12 12.43
N VAL A 32 14.87 -0.92 12.74
CA VAL A 32 15.93 -1.33 11.82
C VAL A 32 16.13 -2.84 11.92
N PHE A 33 16.47 -3.47 10.79
CA PHE A 33 16.99 -4.83 10.76
C PHE A 33 18.50 -4.78 10.64
N THR A 34 19.21 -5.67 11.34
CA THR A 34 20.67 -5.76 11.23
C THR A 34 21.07 -6.89 10.29
N LEU A 35 21.88 -6.56 9.29
CA LEU A 35 22.55 -7.53 8.42
C LEU A 35 24.01 -7.70 8.87
N THR A 36 24.37 -8.93 9.23
CA THR A 36 25.75 -9.28 9.60
C THR A 36 26.44 -9.96 8.44
N SER A 37 27.58 -9.43 8.01
CA SER A 37 28.39 -10.00 6.93
C SER A 37 29.35 -11.09 7.43
N PRO A 38 29.89 -11.95 6.54
CA PRO A 38 30.81 -13.03 6.93
C PRO A 38 32.10 -12.56 7.62
N ASP A 39 32.53 -11.32 7.36
CA ASP A 39 33.66 -10.66 8.01
C ASP A 39 33.31 -10.02 9.38
N GLY A 40 32.06 -10.18 9.84
CA GLY A 40 31.61 -9.76 11.16
C GLY A 40 31.08 -8.32 11.23
N GLN A 41 31.11 -7.55 10.14
CA GLN A 41 30.56 -6.20 10.11
C GLN A 41 29.03 -6.19 10.09
N THR A 42 28.41 -5.24 10.78
CA THR A 42 26.94 -5.11 10.88
C THR A 42 26.45 -3.85 10.17
N THR A 43 25.40 -3.97 9.35
CA THR A 43 24.73 -2.81 8.72
C THR A 43 23.29 -2.78 9.18
N GLU A 44 22.81 -1.58 9.48
CA GLU A 44 21.40 -1.33 9.79
C GLU A 44 20.64 -1.07 8.49
N LEU A 45 19.55 -1.79 8.30
CA LEU A 45 18.63 -1.67 7.18
C LEU A 45 17.33 -1.05 7.71
N PRO A 46 17.02 0.20 7.34
CA PRO A 46 15.81 0.88 7.80
C PRO A 46 14.53 0.16 7.40
N VAL A 47 13.51 0.24 8.24
CA VAL A 47 12.17 -0.27 7.93
C VAL A 47 11.27 0.85 7.44
N ARG A 48 10.60 0.61 6.31
CA ARG A 48 9.53 1.44 5.75
C ARG A 48 8.18 0.79 6.02
N LYS A 49 7.24 1.55 6.58
CA LYS A 49 5.89 1.06 6.88
C LYS A 49 4.88 1.57 5.87
N GLY A 50 4.02 0.67 5.39
CA GLY A 50 2.81 1.05 4.66
C GLY A 50 1.65 1.28 5.61
N THR A 51 0.60 1.97 5.17
CA THR A 51 -0.67 2.02 5.96
C THR A 51 -1.32 0.64 6.08
N THR A 52 -1.07 -0.25 5.12
CA THR A 52 -1.61 -1.60 5.07
C THR A 52 -0.62 -2.51 4.35
N GLY A 53 -0.62 -3.78 4.71
CA GLY A 53 0.35 -4.76 4.22
C GLY A 53 1.54 -4.92 5.17
N PRO A 54 2.53 -5.74 4.77
CA PRO A 54 3.73 -5.97 5.55
C PRO A 54 4.69 -4.77 5.49
N ASP A 55 5.51 -4.64 6.53
CA ASP A 55 6.64 -3.70 6.56
C ASP A 55 7.72 -4.11 5.54
N VAL A 56 8.44 -3.14 4.99
CA VAL A 56 9.47 -3.34 3.96
C VAL A 56 10.83 -2.93 4.49
N ILE A 57 11.84 -3.77 4.26
CA ILE A 57 13.24 -3.45 4.61
C ILE A 57 13.87 -2.70 3.44
N ASP A 58 14.41 -1.51 3.69
CA ASP A 58 15.14 -0.73 2.70
C ASP A 58 16.55 -1.29 2.51
N ILE A 59 16.83 -1.74 1.29
CA ILE A 59 18.12 -2.29 0.87
C ILE A 59 18.79 -1.41 -0.20
N GLY A 60 18.30 -0.19 -0.44
CA GLY A 60 18.78 0.68 -1.52
C GLY A 60 20.26 1.04 -1.41
N GLN A 61 20.79 1.13 -0.18
CA GLN A 61 22.20 1.43 0.07
C GLN A 61 23.09 0.18 0.16
N LEU A 62 22.50 -1.02 0.14
CA LEU A 62 23.22 -2.27 0.42
C LEU A 62 24.38 -2.52 -0.55
N PHE A 63 24.18 -2.29 -1.85
CA PHE A 63 25.25 -2.47 -2.84
C PHE A 63 26.36 -1.42 -2.68
N ALA A 64 25.99 -0.16 -2.42
CA ALA A 64 26.97 0.92 -2.26
C ALA A 64 27.83 0.73 -1.01
N GLU A 65 27.25 0.23 0.08
CA GLU A 65 27.96 0.04 1.35
C GLU A 65 28.71 -1.30 1.42
N ARG A 66 28.14 -2.37 0.86
CA ARG A 66 28.63 -3.74 1.06
C ARG A 66 29.04 -4.47 -0.21
N GLY A 67 28.75 -3.93 -1.39
CA GLY A 67 29.09 -4.55 -2.67
C GLY A 67 28.33 -5.85 -2.95
N VAL A 68 27.20 -6.10 -2.28
CA VAL A 68 26.37 -7.31 -2.45
C VAL A 68 25.00 -6.97 -3.04
N PHE A 69 24.42 -7.93 -3.75
CA PHE A 69 23.06 -7.86 -4.27
C PHE A 69 22.15 -8.85 -3.55
N THR A 70 20.86 -8.53 -3.50
CA THR A 70 19.83 -9.52 -3.18
C THR A 70 19.52 -10.36 -4.42
N TYR A 71 19.15 -11.62 -4.20
CA TYR A 71 18.76 -12.53 -5.27
C TYR A 71 17.33 -13.01 -5.03
N ASP A 72 16.39 -12.48 -5.81
CA ASP A 72 14.97 -12.78 -5.73
C ASP A 72 14.39 -12.94 -7.15
N PRO A 73 14.57 -14.11 -7.78
CA PRO A 73 14.07 -14.34 -9.13
C PRO A 73 12.53 -14.26 -9.15
N GLY A 74 12.01 -13.26 -9.86
CA GLY A 74 10.56 -13.02 -9.95
C GLY A 74 10.01 -12.04 -8.92
N PHE A 75 10.86 -11.41 -8.10
CA PHE A 75 10.48 -10.32 -7.18
C PHE A 75 9.38 -10.70 -6.17
N PHE A 76 9.36 -11.94 -5.68
CA PHE A 76 8.30 -12.39 -4.79
C PHE A 76 8.38 -11.74 -3.39
N SER A 77 9.59 -11.37 -2.98
CA SER A 77 9.90 -10.75 -1.68
C SER A 77 10.38 -9.30 -1.80
N THR A 78 10.35 -8.73 -3.01
CA THR A 78 10.92 -7.41 -3.30
C THR A 78 9.82 -6.40 -3.60
N GLY A 79 9.68 -5.39 -2.73
CA GLY A 79 8.81 -4.23 -2.99
C GLY A 79 9.51 -3.21 -3.90
N SER A 80 9.14 -3.15 -5.17
CA SER A 80 9.80 -2.29 -6.17
C SER A 80 9.30 -0.83 -6.20
N CYS A 81 8.07 -0.58 -5.73
CA CYS A 81 7.46 0.74 -5.77
C CYS A 81 6.55 1.00 -4.57
N ASP A 82 6.35 2.28 -4.26
CA ASP A 82 5.23 2.73 -3.44
C ASP A 82 4.02 2.95 -4.35
N SER A 83 2.85 2.49 -3.91
CA SER A 83 1.59 2.70 -4.63
C SER A 83 0.45 3.00 -3.68
N LYS A 84 -0.40 3.93 -4.11
CA LYS A 84 -1.62 4.35 -3.41
C LYS A 84 -2.88 3.97 -4.18
N ILE A 85 -2.76 3.08 -5.16
CA ILE A 85 -3.84 2.77 -6.12
C ILE A 85 -4.62 1.54 -5.65
N THR A 86 -3.95 0.40 -5.53
CA THR A 86 -4.61 -0.89 -5.27
C THR A 86 -3.93 -1.63 -4.13
N TYR A 87 -4.73 -2.26 -3.27
CA TYR A 87 -4.26 -3.20 -2.26
C TYR A 87 -4.92 -4.56 -2.44
N ILE A 88 -4.13 -5.63 -2.26
CA ILE A 88 -4.58 -7.01 -2.40
C ILE A 88 -4.12 -7.81 -1.19
N ASN A 89 -5.05 -8.52 -0.53
CA ASN A 89 -4.75 -9.57 0.43
C ASN A 89 -5.44 -10.86 -0.01
N GLY A 90 -4.68 -11.75 -0.67
CA GLY A 90 -5.20 -13.02 -1.17
C GLY A 90 -5.62 -14.01 -0.07
N LYS A 91 -5.06 -13.91 1.14
CA LYS A 91 -5.43 -14.79 2.27
C LYS A 91 -6.80 -14.46 2.83
N GLU A 92 -7.13 -13.17 2.87
CA GLU A 92 -8.41 -12.67 3.40
C GLU A 92 -9.44 -12.42 2.29
N GLY A 93 -9.07 -12.58 1.02
CA GLY A 93 -9.93 -12.30 -0.12
C GLY A 93 -10.28 -10.82 -0.26
N VAL A 94 -9.35 -9.92 0.08
CA VAL A 94 -9.56 -8.47 0.06
C VAL A 94 -8.92 -7.85 -1.18
N LEU A 95 -9.71 -7.09 -1.93
CA LEU A 95 -9.25 -6.25 -3.03
C LEU A 95 -9.80 -4.83 -2.84
N MET A 96 -8.92 -3.84 -2.83
CA MET A 96 -9.29 -2.44 -2.62
C MET A 96 -8.72 -1.53 -3.70
N TYR A 97 -9.52 -0.57 -4.19
CA TYR A 97 -9.10 0.54 -5.05
C TYR A 97 -9.26 1.86 -4.30
N ARG A 98 -8.16 2.61 -4.16
CA ARG A 98 -8.12 3.86 -3.39
C ARG A 98 -8.82 3.73 -2.04
N GLY A 99 -8.58 2.62 -1.33
CA GLY A 99 -9.17 2.33 -0.02
C GLY A 99 -10.62 1.81 -0.05
N TYR A 100 -11.32 1.83 -1.17
CA TYR A 100 -12.65 1.25 -1.31
C TYR A 100 -12.58 -0.23 -1.67
N ARG A 101 -13.36 -1.06 -0.97
CA ARG A 101 -13.52 -2.47 -1.33
C ARG A 101 -14.15 -2.60 -2.71
N VAL A 102 -13.61 -3.48 -3.56
CA VAL A 102 -14.11 -3.64 -4.94
C VAL A 102 -15.56 -4.11 -4.96
N GLU A 103 -16.02 -4.87 -3.98
CA GLU A 103 -17.43 -5.30 -3.92
C GLU A 103 -18.38 -4.11 -3.70
N GLN A 104 -17.92 -3.08 -2.96
CA GLN A 104 -18.70 -1.85 -2.77
C GLN A 104 -18.73 -1.02 -4.06
N LEU A 105 -17.60 -0.90 -4.75
CA LEU A 105 -17.54 -0.20 -6.02
C LEU A 105 -18.39 -0.89 -7.09
N ALA A 106 -18.40 -2.22 -7.13
CA ALA A 106 -19.20 -2.99 -8.08
C ALA A 106 -20.71 -2.82 -7.86
N GLU A 107 -21.16 -2.70 -6.61
CA GLU A 107 -22.58 -2.54 -6.27
C GLU A 107 -23.08 -1.09 -6.46
N TYR A 108 -22.22 -0.10 -6.17
CA TYR A 108 -22.64 1.30 -6.04
C TYR A 108 -22.03 2.28 -7.04
N SER A 109 -21.09 1.86 -7.87
CA SER A 109 -20.39 2.74 -8.82
C SER A 109 -20.39 2.17 -10.24
N SER A 110 -20.29 3.07 -11.20
CA SER A 110 -20.14 2.79 -12.62
C SER A 110 -18.66 2.67 -13.00
N PHE A 111 -18.38 2.07 -14.16
CA PHE A 111 -17.02 1.96 -14.69
C PHE A 111 -16.32 3.33 -14.80
N ILE A 112 -17.02 4.37 -15.24
CA ILE A 112 -16.45 5.71 -15.41
C ILE A 112 -16.08 6.34 -14.07
N GLU A 113 -16.92 6.19 -13.05
CA GLU A 113 -16.61 6.65 -11.69
C GLU A 113 -15.39 5.95 -11.11
N VAL A 114 -15.26 4.64 -11.33
CA VAL A 114 -14.09 3.87 -10.89
C VAL A 114 -12.84 4.26 -11.68
N ALA A 115 -12.93 4.48 -12.99
CA ALA A 115 -11.81 4.96 -13.80
C ALA A 115 -11.34 6.34 -13.32
N TYR A 116 -12.28 7.24 -13.00
CA TYR A 116 -11.99 8.54 -12.40
C TYR A 116 -11.28 8.39 -11.05
N LEU A 117 -11.80 7.54 -10.16
CA LEU A 117 -11.20 7.23 -8.86
C LEU A 117 -9.75 6.74 -8.99
N LEU A 118 -9.47 5.83 -9.92
CA LEU A 118 -8.12 5.30 -10.12
C LEU A 118 -7.15 6.39 -10.59
N LEU A 119 -7.59 7.26 -11.51
CA LEU A 119 -6.77 8.31 -12.09
C LEU A 119 -6.54 9.48 -11.11
N TYR A 120 -7.59 9.96 -10.46
CA TYR A 120 -7.57 11.19 -9.65
C TYR A 120 -7.49 10.95 -8.15
N GLY A 121 -7.72 9.72 -7.69
CA GLY A 121 -7.57 9.34 -6.28
C GLY A 121 -8.82 9.48 -5.43
N GLU A 122 -9.85 10.20 -5.92
CA GLU A 122 -11.13 10.41 -5.24
C GLU A 122 -12.30 10.14 -6.20
N LEU A 123 -13.47 9.80 -5.66
CA LEU A 123 -14.68 9.62 -6.45
C LEU A 123 -15.15 10.97 -7.03
N PRO A 124 -15.67 11.00 -8.26
CA PRO A 124 -16.11 12.24 -8.88
C PRO A 124 -17.36 12.81 -8.19
N THR A 125 -17.45 14.13 -8.20
CA THR A 125 -18.66 14.89 -7.92
C THR A 125 -19.57 14.92 -9.15
N ALA A 126 -20.85 15.28 -8.96
CA ALA A 126 -21.82 15.35 -10.05
C ALA A 126 -21.41 16.28 -11.20
N ASN A 127 -20.61 17.32 -10.92
CA ASN A 127 -20.13 18.29 -11.91
C ASN A 127 -18.89 17.79 -12.68
N GLU A 128 -18.17 16.79 -12.17
CA GLU A 128 -16.96 16.26 -12.83
C GLU A 128 -17.29 15.19 -13.88
N LEU A 129 -18.54 14.72 -13.91
CA LEU A 129 -19.06 13.75 -14.89
C LEU A 129 -20.07 14.33 -15.89
N SER A 130 -20.33 15.64 -15.84
CA SER A 130 -21.30 16.33 -16.71
C SER A 130 -20.75 16.67 -18.08
#